data_AF-A0A354ZE79-F1
#
_entry.id   AF-A0A354ZE79-F1
#
_cell.length_a   1.000
_cell.length_b   1.000
_cell.length_c   1.000
_cell.angle_alpha   90.00
_cell.angle_beta   90.00
_cell.angle_gamma   90.00
#
_symmetry.space_group_name_H-M   'P 1'
#
loop_
_entity.id
_entity.type
_entity.pdbx_description
1 polymer ?
#
loop_
_entity_poly.entity_id
_entity_poly.type
_entity_poly.pdbx_seq_one_letter_code
_entity_poly.pdbx_strand_id
1 'polypeptide(L)' 'AFAGSLEGVRARKGVLITTSRFSQDAVEYVEKIEKRIILVDGQQLAELMIAHEVGVSNVMSYIVKRVDQDYFEE' A
#
# COMPACT_ATOMS: atom_id res chain seq x y z
N ALA A 1 11.07 -15.80 13.67
CA ALA A 1 10.03 -14.77 13.87
C ALA A 1 10.59 -13.39 13.52
N PHE A 2 9.86 -12.56 12.74
CA PHE A 2 10.34 -11.26 12.25
C PHE A 2 10.60 -10.23 13.38
N ALA A 3 9.68 -10.10 14.33
CA ALA A 3 9.85 -9.20 15.49
C ALA A 3 11.12 -9.52 16.31
N GLY A 4 11.44 -10.82 16.45
CA GLY A 4 12.68 -11.28 17.08
C GLY A 4 13.92 -10.93 16.28
N SER A 5 13.89 -11.04 14.94
CA SER A 5 15.04 -10.65 14.11
C SER A 5 15.39 -9.17 14.19
N LEU A 6 14.40 -8.28 14.43
CA LEU A 6 14.67 -6.86 14.66
C LEU A 6 15.52 -6.61 15.92
N GLU A 7 15.45 -7.50 16.92
CA GLU A 7 16.28 -7.40 18.14
C GLU A 7 17.75 -7.63 17.82
N GLY A 8 18.05 -8.66 17.01
CA GLY A 8 19.42 -9.02 16.65
C GLY A 8 20.19 -7.91 15.94
N VAL A 9 19.48 -7.05 15.19
CA VAL A 9 20.05 -5.90 14.48
C VAL A 9 19.79 -4.56 15.18
N ARG A 10 19.22 -4.57 16.40
CA ARG A 10 18.85 -3.36 17.17
C ARG A 10 17.98 -2.38 16.38
N ALA A 11 17.14 -2.88 15.49
CA ALA A 11 16.24 -2.06 14.70
C ALA A 11 14.99 -1.67 15.49
N ARG A 12 14.61 -0.39 15.42
CA ARG A 12 13.41 0.15 16.08
C ARG A 12 12.16 0.14 15.20
N LYS A 13 12.35 0.02 13.89
CA LYS A 13 11.29 0.06 12.88
C LYS A 13 11.45 -1.11 11.92
N GLY A 14 10.32 -1.67 11.48
CA GLY A 14 10.28 -2.70 10.45
C GLY A 14 9.01 -2.58 9.62
N VAL A 15 9.08 -3.04 8.38
CA VAL A 15 7.91 -3.20 7.52
C VAL A 15 7.83 -4.67 7.15
N LEU A 16 6.67 -5.28 7.35
CA LEU A 16 6.39 -6.65 6.94
C LEU A 16 5.31 -6.61 5.86
N ILE A 17 5.64 -7.17 4.70
CA ILE A 17 4.78 -7.13 3.51
C ILE A 17 4.34 -8.56 3.18
N THR A 18 3.07 -8.73 2.83
CA THR A 18 2.52 -10.00 2.33
C THR A 18 1.50 -9.73 1.23
N THR A 19 1.29 -10.70 0.34
CA THR A 19 0.20 -10.68 -0.66
C THR A 19 -1.13 -11.20 -0.10
N SER A 20 -1.11 -11.77 1.13
CA SER A 20 -2.29 -12.26 1.84
C SER A 20 -2.77 -11.25 2.90
N ARG A 21 -3.63 -11.68 3.83
CA ARG A 21 -4.00 -10.90 5.02
C ARG A 21 -3.18 -11.34 6.23
N PHE A 22 -2.95 -10.43 7.16
CA PHE A 22 -2.46 -10.78 8.49
C PHE A 22 -3.61 -11.33 9.35
N SER A 23 -3.30 -12.23 10.28
CA SER A 23 -4.28 -12.65 11.29
C SER A 23 -4.54 -11.52 12.29
N GLN A 24 -5.70 -11.58 12.94
CA GLN A 24 -6.05 -10.64 14.01
C GLN A 24 -4.98 -10.63 15.12
N ASP A 25 -4.51 -11.81 15.54
CA ASP A 25 -3.44 -11.95 16.52
C ASP A 25 -2.15 -11.24 16.12
N ALA A 26 -1.80 -11.24 14.83
CA ALA A 26 -0.60 -10.57 14.33
C ALA A 26 -0.74 -9.05 14.39
N VAL A 27 -1.92 -8.51 14.07
CA VAL A 27 -2.24 -7.08 14.18
C VAL A 27 -2.18 -6.64 15.64
N GLU A 28 -2.84 -7.36 16.53
CA GLU A 28 -2.81 -7.04 17.96
C GLU A 28 -1.42 -7.18 18.57
N TYR A 29 -0.64 -8.16 18.11
CA TYR A 29 0.73 -8.35 18.60
C TYR A 29 1.60 -7.14 18.29
N VAL A 30 1.53 -6.57 17.07
CA VAL A 30 2.37 -5.42 16.70
C VAL A 30 1.95 -4.13 17.41
N GLU A 31 0.71 -4.02 17.86
CA GLU A 31 0.22 -2.89 18.68
C GLU A 31 0.73 -2.94 20.13
N LYS A 32 1.00 -4.14 20.66
CA LYS A 32 1.40 -4.35 22.06
C LYS A 32 2.90 -4.22 22.30
N ILE A 33 3.72 -4.31 21.26
CA ILE A 33 5.19 -4.26 21.37
C ILE A 33 5.71 -2.82 21.22
N GLU A 34 6.87 -2.53 21.82
CA GLU A 34 7.50 -1.21 21.73
C GLU A 34 8.02 -0.89 20.31
N LYS A 35 8.43 -1.93 19.57
CA LYS A 35 8.97 -1.76 18.21
C LYS A 35 7.86 -1.36 17.25
N ARG A 36 8.14 -0.36 16.43
CA ARG A 36 7.19 0.09 15.41
C ARG A 36 7.28 -0.80 14.17
N ILE A 37 6.41 -1.79 14.10
CA ILE A 37 6.27 -2.66 12.93
C ILE A 37 5.03 -2.23 12.14
N ILE A 38 5.23 -1.89 10.86
CA ILE A 38 4.12 -1.62 9.94
C ILE A 38 3.83 -2.90 9.17
N LEU A 39 2.56 -3.30 9.19
CA LEU A 39 2.03 -4.42 8.42
C LEU A 39 1.43 -3.88 7.13
N VAL A 40 1.90 -4.37 5.98
CA VAL A 40 1.33 -4.06 4.66
C VAL A 40 0.77 -5.36 4.09
N ASP A 41 -0.55 -5.46 4.04
CA ASP A 41 -1.24 -6.64 3.50
C ASP A 41 -1.42 -6.55 1.98
N GLY A 42 -1.98 -7.59 1.37
CA GLY A 42 -2.12 -7.65 -0.08
C GLY A 42 -2.99 -6.55 -0.67
N GLN A 43 -4.01 -6.09 0.06
CA GLN A 43 -4.89 -5.03 -0.41
C GLN A 43 -4.14 -3.69 -0.40
N GLN A 44 -3.51 -3.35 0.73
CA GLN A 44 -2.74 -2.12 0.84
C GLN A 44 -1.53 -2.11 -0.10
N LEU A 45 -0.89 -3.27 -0.30
CA LEU A 45 0.19 -3.41 -1.28
C LEU A 45 -0.30 -3.11 -2.69
N ALA A 46 -1.46 -3.64 -3.10
CA ALA A 46 -2.03 -3.37 -4.42
C ALA A 46 -2.40 -1.89 -4.60
N GLU A 47 -2.98 -1.25 -3.58
CA GLU A 47 -3.28 0.18 -3.60
C GLU A 47 -2.00 1.02 -3.79
N LEU A 48 -0.92 0.67 -3.08
CA LEU A 48 0.39 1.32 -3.24
C LEU A 48 1.01 1.07 -4.62
N MET A 49 0.91 -0.15 -5.14
CA MET A 49 1.37 -0.51 -6.49
C MET A 49 0.68 0.34 -7.55
N ILE A 50 -0.64 0.53 -7.45
CA ILE A 50 -1.41 1.36 -8.37
C ILE A 50 -1.02 2.83 -8.22
N ALA A 51 -0.98 3.35 -6.99
CA ALA A 51 -0.69 4.76 -6.71
C ALA A 51 0.71 5.20 -7.16
N HIS A 52 1.67 4.26 -7.18
CA HIS A 52 3.06 4.51 -7.54
C HIS A 52 3.49 3.87 -8.87
N GLU A 53 2.53 3.32 -9.64
CA GLU A 53 2.79 2.67 -10.93
C GLU A 53 3.84 1.55 -10.88
N VAL A 54 3.91 0.82 -9.76
CA VAL A 54 4.87 -0.29 -9.56
C VAL A 54 4.21 -1.62 -9.87
N GLY A 55 4.77 -2.37 -10.83
CA GLY A 55 4.30 -3.73 -11.15
C GLY A 55 2.90 -3.78 -11.78
N VAL A 56 2.42 -2.65 -12.28
CA VAL A 56 1.16 -2.51 -13.02
C VAL A 56 1.43 -1.90 -14.39
N SER A 57 0.53 -2.15 -15.34
CA SER A 57 0.60 -1.58 -16.69
C SER A 57 -0.73 -0.90 -17.01
N ASN A 58 -0.67 0.25 -17.69
CA ASN A 58 -1.86 0.91 -18.20
C ASN A 58 -2.53 0.04 -19.25
N VAL A 59 -3.76 -0.40 -18.97
CA VAL A 59 -4.55 -1.22 -19.91
C VAL A 59 -5.39 -0.34 -20.83
N MET A 60 -6.01 0.72 -20.29
CA MET A 60 -6.85 1.64 -21.05
C MET A 60 -6.93 2.99 -20.34
N SER A 61 -7.02 4.06 -21.13
CA SER A 61 -7.32 5.41 -20.64
C SER A 61 -8.52 5.94 -21.42
N TYR A 62 -9.42 6.63 -20.72
CA TYR A 62 -10.59 7.26 -21.34
C TYR A 62 -10.52 8.76 -21.11
N ILE A 63 -10.65 9.51 -22.20
CA ILE A 63 -10.70 10.95 -22.16
C ILE A 63 -12.16 11.37 -22.30
N VAL A 64 -12.74 11.90 -21.24
CA VAL A 64 -14.07 12.49 -21.28
C VAL A 64 -13.96 13.91 -21.82
N LYS A 65 -14.55 14.16 -22.99
CA LYS A 65 -14.62 15.49 -23.60
C LYS A 65 -15.98 16.11 -23.32
N ARG A 66 -15.99 17.41 -23.04
CA ARG A 66 -17.20 18.22 -22.96
C ARG A 66 -17.28 19.08 -24.22
N VAL A 67 -18.49 19.28 -24.74
CA VAL A 67 -18.72 20.25 -25.83
C VAL A 67 -18.41 21.64 -25.28
N ASP A 68 -17.50 22.33 -25.96
CA ASP A 68 -17.16 23.72 -25.69
C ASP A 68 -18.21 24.59 -26.38
N GLN A 69 -19.13 25.18 -25.61
CA GLN A 69 -20.22 25.99 -26.18
C GLN A 69 -19.69 27.30 -26.76
N ASP A 70 -18.67 27.90 -26.14
CA ASP A 70 -18.08 29.18 -26.55
C ASP A 70 -17.48 29.10 -27.97
N TYR A 71 -16.97 27.92 -28.36
CA TYR A 71 -16.47 27.69 -29.71
C TYR A 71 -17.57 27.74 -30.80
N PHE A 72 -18.83 27.46 -30.45
CA PHE A 72 -19.95 27.36 -31.40
C PHE A 72 -20.92 28.57 -31.37
N GLU A 73 -20.58 29.66 -30.65
CA GLU A 73 -21.41 30.87 -30.57
C GLU A 73 -21.12 31.93 -31.66
N GLU A 74 -20.18 31.68 -32.59
CA GLU A 74 -19.93 32.50 -33.81
C GLU A 74 -20.64 31.98 -35.07
#